data_AF-A0A2C6AMS8-F1
#
_entry.id   AF-A0A2C6AMS8-F1
#
_cell.length_a   1.000
_cell.length_b   1.000
_cell.length_c   1.000
_cell.angle_alpha   90.00
_cell.angle_beta   90.00
_cell.angle_gamma   90.00
#
_symmetry.space_group_name_H-M   'P 1'
#
loop_
_entity.id
_entity.type
_entity.pdbx_description
1 polymer ?
#
loop_
_entity_poly.entity_id
_entity_poly.type
_entity_poly.pdbx_seq_one_letter_code
_entity_poly.pdbx_strand_id
1 'polypeptide(L)'
;MDWQRLFECSHLDWMKVGITMGNGIAGGTWDDLYLKFDNGTKYEFEVVDQPYRGHDYAVEVNITEGFSAPVVPVKDLRSFSIISHSHNGNSGDEWELGTLVLYGRCAGSKKEVIIDKFDNIYDWYDRNRGFARKMDPADWHLVDPATGRHTTDPGDF
;
A
#
# COMPACT_ATOMS: atom_id res chain seq x y z
N MET A 1 11.50 -35.57 -4.72
CA MET A 1 12.40 -34.57 -4.09
C MET A 1 11.98 -33.23 -4.67
N ASP A 2 11.20 -32.49 -3.90
CA ASP A 2 10.60 -31.23 -4.32
C ASP A 2 11.55 -30.09 -3.94
N TRP A 3 12.35 -29.64 -4.90
CA TRP A 3 13.40 -28.62 -4.70
C TRP A 3 12.89 -27.20 -4.98
N GLN A 4 11.57 -26.96 -4.94
CA GLN A 4 10.96 -25.79 -5.58
C GLN A 4 10.27 -24.76 -4.66
N ARG A 5 10.62 -24.70 -3.36
CA ARG A 5 9.99 -23.74 -2.41
C ARG A 5 10.96 -23.13 -1.38
N LEU A 6 11.98 -22.41 -1.84
CA LEU A 6 12.88 -21.63 -0.97
C LEU A 6 12.98 -20.16 -1.41
N PHE A 7 11.90 -19.61 -1.95
CA PHE A 7 11.77 -18.17 -2.07
C PHE A 7 10.88 -17.62 -0.95
N GLU A 8 11.45 -17.47 0.25
CA GLU A 8 10.80 -16.71 1.31
C GLU A 8 11.31 -15.26 1.27
N CYS A 9 10.46 -14.35 0.79
CA CYS A 9 10.67 -12.93 0.95
C CYS A 9 10.50 -12.54 2.42
N SER A 10 11.53 -12.72 3.23
CA SER A 10 11.45 -12.46 4.67
C SER A 10 11.55 -10.97 5.02
N HIS A 11 12.23 -10.19 4.18
CA HIS A 11 12.50 -8.75 4.41
C HIS A 11 12.38 -7.96 3.10
N LEU A 12 11.86 -6.74 3.19
CA LEU A 12 11.78 -5.79 2.09
C LEU A 12 12.84 -4.69 2.26
N ASP A 13 13.52 -4.33 1.16
CA ASP A 13 14.47 -3.20 1.10
C ASP A 13 13.94 -1.99 0.31
N TRP A 14 12.76 -2.12 -0.29
CA TRP A 14 12.05 -1.05 -0.96
C TRP A 14 10.55 -1.36 -0.94
N MET A 15 9.74 -0.31 -0.86
CA MET A 15 8.28 -0.39 -0.85
C MET A 15 7.69 0.83 -1.57
N LYS A 16 6.51 0.64 -2.15
CA LYS A 16 5.70 1.71 -2.77
C LYS A 16 4.23 1.40 -2.54
N VAL A 17 3.42 2.43 -2.31
CA VAL A 17 1.96 2.31 -2.32
C VAL A 17 1.42 3.02 -3.56
N GLY A 18 0.48 2.39 -4.23
CA GLY A 18 -0.34 2.99 -5.26
C GLY A 18 -1.81 3.01 -4.82
N ILE A 19 -2.51 4.09 -5.11
CA ILE A 19 -3.95 4.20 -4.93
C ILE A 19 -4.61 4.71 -6.21
N THR A 20 -5.83 4.25 -6.47
CA THR A 20 -6.72 4.85 -7.46
C THR A 20 -7.89 5.48 -6.73
N MET A 21 -8.15 6.76 -6.94
CA MET A 21 -9.35 7.41 -6.41
C MET A 21 -10.59 6.89 -7.13
N GLY A 22 -11.70 6.74 -6.40
CA GLY A 22 -13.00 6.45 -6.97
C GLY A 22 -13.44 7.54 -7.93
N ASN A 23 -14.33 7.21 -8.86
CA ASN A 23 -14.81 8.12 -9.92
C ASN A 23 -16.24 8.61 -9.69
N GLY A 24 -16.78 8.43 -8.49
CA GLY A 24 -18.04 9.00 -8.06
C GLY A 24 -18.01 10.53 -8.13
N ILE A 25 -19.20 11.13 -8.21
CA ILE A 25 -19.31 12.60 -8.13
C ILE A 25 -18.74 13.02 -6.78
N ALA A 26 -17.73 13.90 -6.81
CA ALA A 26 -16.94 14.32 -5.64
C ALA A 26 -16.04 13.24 -5.01
N GLY A 27 -15.65 12.18 -5.74
CA GLY A 27 -14.78 11.11 -5.19
C GLY A 27 -13.32 11.52 -4.91
N GLY A 28 -12.94 12.77 -5.19
CA GLY A 28 -11.67 13.36 -4.76
C GLY A 28 -11.84 14.04 -3.42
N THR A 29 -10.81 14.71 -2.91
CA THR A 29 -10.92 15.45 -1.65
C THR A 29 -10.03 16.68 -1.62
N TRP A 30 -10.41 17.65 -0.80
CA TRP A 30 -9.55 18.77 -0.44
C TRP A 30 -8.55 18.44 0.69
N ASP A 31 -8.59 17.24 1.25
CA ASP A 31 -7.65 16.76 2.25
C ASP A 31 -6.41 16.10 1.62
N ASP A 32 -5.35 15.97 2.41
CA ASP A 32 -4.13 15.26 2.02
C ASP A 32 -4.21 13.81 2.54
N LEU A 33 -3.83 12.84 1.70
CA LEU A 33 -3.93 11.41 2.04
C LEU A 33 -2.59 10.86 2.50
N TYR A 34 -2.61 10.07 3.57
CA TYR A 34 -1.42 9.48 4.18
C TYR A 34 -1.56 7.98 4.37
N LEU A 35 -0.48 7.25 4.11
CA LEU A 35 -0.31 5.85 4.47
C LEU A 35 0.32 5.75 5.86
N LYS A 36 -0.20 4.84 6.67
CA LYS A 36 0.35 4.51 7.99
C LYS A 36 0.38 3.01 8.18
N PHE A 37 1.51 2.47 8.65
CA PHE A 37 1.60 1.07 9.06
C PHE A 37 1.37 0.94 10.56
N ASP A 38 0.62 -0.10 10.95
CA ASP A 38 0.37 -0.40 12.36
C ASP A 38 1.34 -1.48 12.85
N ASN A 39 2.61 -1.08 12.97
CA ASN A 39 3.71 -1.91 13.46
C ASN A 39 4.45 -1.23 14.64
N GLY A 40 3.79 -0.27 15.30
CA GLY A 40 4.37 0.54 16.36
C GLY A 40 5.11 1.80 15.88
N THR A 41 5.29 2.01 14.57
CA THR A 41 5.73 3.32 14.06
C THR A 41 4.63 4.37 14.18
N LYS A 42 5.03 5.62 14.39
CA LYS A 42 4.13 6.79 14.30
C LYS A 42 4.27 7.53 12.99
N TYR A 43 5.16 7.08 12.10
CA TYR A 43 5.41 7.73 10.83
C TYR A 43 4.22 7.56 9.89
N GLU A 44 3.85 8.65 9.22
CA GLU A 44 2.78 8.72 8.23
C GLU A 44 3.41 9.20 6.92
N PHE A 45 3.22 8.44 5.85
CA PHE A 45 3.77 8.73 4.54
C PHE A 45 2.72 9.45 3.72
N GLU A 46 2.98 10.69 3.33
CA GLU A 46 2.08 11.41 2.43
C GLU A 46 2.03 10.69 1.08
N VAL A 47 0.83 10.32 0.64
CA VAL A 47 0.59 9.65 -0.64
C VAL A 47 0.34 10.69 -1.73
N VAL A 48 -0.50 11.68 -1.42
CA VAL A 48 -0.94 12.70 -2.37
C VAL A 48 -1.64 13.85 -1.64
N ASP A 49 -1.42 15.07 -2.14
CA ASP A 49 -2.16 16.26 -1.76
C ASP A 49 -3.44 16.41 -2.58
N GLN A 50 -4.55 16.68 -1.90
CA GLN A 50 -5.84 17.05 -2.50
C GLN A 50 -6.23 16.26 -3.79
N PRO A 51 -6.28 14.91 -3.73
CA PRO A 51 -6.37 14.09 -4.93
C PRO A 51 -7.70 14.28 -5.68
N TYR A 52 -7.61 14.20 -7.01
CA TYR A 52 -8.76 14.23 -7.90
C TYR A 52 -9.40 12.85 -8.03
N ARG A 53 -10.74 12.83 -8.16
CA ARG A 53 -11.48 11.61 -8.48
C ARG A 53 -10.95 10.93 -9.74
N GLY A 54 -10.99 9.61 -9.78
CA GLY A 54 -10.62 8.79 -10.94
C GLY A 54 -9.14 8.86 -11.36
N HIS A 55 -8.27 9.42 -10.54
CA HIS A 55 -6.83 9.50 -10.80
C HIS A 55 -6.05 8.49 -9.96
N ASP A 56 -4.90 8.10 -10.50
CA ASP A 56 -3.94 7.22 -9.86
C ASP A 56 -2.81 8.03 -9.22
N TYR A 57 -2.42 7.62 -8.03
CA TYR A 57 -1.32 8.22 -7.27
C TYR A 57 -0.43 7.13 -6.71
N ALA A 58 0.86 7.41 -6.59
CA ALA A 58 1.80 6.49 -5.97
C ALA A 58 2.93 7.22 -5.26
N VAL A 59 3.36 6.69 -4.12
CA VAL A 59 4.50 7.20 -3.36
C VAL A 59 5.41 6.05 -2.93
N GLU A 60 6.72 6.30 -2.98
CA GLU A 60 7.70 5.40 -2.37
C GLU A 60 7.68 5.53 -0.85
N VAL A 61 7.70 4.38 -0.18
CA VAL A 61 7.79 4.31 1.27
C VAL A 61 9.26 4.35 1.65
N ASN A 62 9.70 5.43 2.30
CA ASN A 62 11.05 5.51 2.85
C ASN A 62 11.18 4.57 4.06
N ILE A 63 11.66 3.35 3.83
CA ILE A 63 11.78 2.31 4.85
C ILE A 63 12.66 2.76 6.02
N THR A 64 13.75 3.48 5.72
CA THR A 64 14.68 3.95 6.76
C THR A 64 13.98 4.92 7.70
N GLU A 65 13.22 5.86 7.17
CA GLU A 65 12.51 6.84 7.99
C GLU A 65 11.34 6.22 8.76
N GLY A 66 10.50 5.41 8.10
CA GLY A 66 9.31 4.88 8.76
C GLY A 66 9.56 3.72 9.71
N PHE A 67 10.61 2.92 9.47
CA PHE A 67 10.88 1.69 10.23
C PHE A 67 12.19 1.75 11.02
N SER A 68 12.96 2.85 10.92
CA SER A 68 14.26 3.03 11.59
C SER A 68 15.26 1.90 11.29
N ALA A 69 15.16 1.31 10.10
CA ALA A 69 15.98 0.19 9.65
C ALA A 69 16.13 0.24 8.12
N PRO A 70 17.22 -0.31 7.55
CA PRO A 70 17.42 -0.34 6.10
C PRO A 70 16.51 -1.36 5.39
N VAL A 71 15.90 -2.27 6.16
CA VAL A 71 14.96 -3.29 5.68
C VAL A 71 13.85 -3.49 6.71
N VAL A 72 12.67 -3.90 6.26
CA VAL A 72 11.54 -4.25 7.14
C VAL A 72 11.19 -5.74 7.02
N PRO A 73 11.02 -6.48 8.13
CA PRO A 73 10.53 -7.85 8.07
C PRO A 73 9.09 -7.90 7.55
N VAL A 74 8.82 -8.73 6.55
CA VAL A 74 7.46 -8.90 5.99
C VAL A 74 6.46 -9.34 7.06
N LYS A 75 6.91 -10.16 8.01
CA LYS A 75 6.11 -10.61 9.16
C LYS A 75 5.66 -9.49 10.11
N ASP A 76 6.24 -8.29 10.03
CA ASP A 76 5.89 -7.16 10.89
C ASP A 76 4.92 -6.20 10.16
N LEU A 77 4.70 -6.38 8.86
CA LEU A 77 3.72 -5.63 8.05
C LEU A 77 2.34 -6.28 8.15
N ARG A 78 1.63 -6.04 9.27
CA ARG A 78 0.36 -6.71 9.60
C ARG A 78 -0.90 -5.92 9.31
N SER A 79 -0.80 -4.61 9.26
CA SER A 79 -1.92 -3.73 8.95
C SER A 79 -1.42 -2.38 8.50
N PHE A 80 -2.26 -1.71 7.73
CA PHE A 80 -2.05 -0.33 7.33
C PHE A 80 -3.39 0.42 7.34
N SER A 81 -3.28 1.74 7.25
CA SER A 81 -4.40 2.62 6.98
C SER A 81 -4.03 3.70 5.97
N ILE A 82 -4.98 4.05 5.10
CA ILE A 82 -5.03 5.34 4.42
C ILE A 82 -5.92 6.26 5.25
N ILE A 83 -5.37 7.39 5.68
CA ILE A 83 -6.05 8.41 6.49
C ILE A 83 -5.95 9.75 5.79
N SER A 84 -6.81 10.69 6.16
CA SER A 84 -6.78 12.05 5.60
C SER A 84 -6.54 13.09 6.69
N HIS A 85 -5.72 14.10 6.35
CA HIS A 85 -5.48 15.27 7.18
C HIS A 85 -5.89 16.55 6.46
N SER A 86 -6.18 17.59 7.25
CA SER A 86 -6.58 18.88 6.70
C SER A 86 -5.45 19.52 5.89
N HIS A 87 -5.77 19.87 4.64
CA HIS A 87 -4.92 20.75 3.84
C HIS A 87 -5.16 22.21 4.25
N ASN A 88 -4.15 22.85 4.84
CA ASN A 88 -4.19 24.28 5.19
C ASN A 88 -5.40 24.71 6.05
N GLY A 89 -5.91 23.83 6.92
CA GLY A 89 -7.03 24.13 7.83
C GLY A 89 -8.40 24.13 7.18
N ASN A 90 -8.55 23.56 5.98
CA ASN A 90 -9.84 23.36 5.32
C ASN A 90 -10.85 22.57 6.19
N SER A 91 -12.14 22.75 5.86
CA SER A 91 -13.19 21.89 6.40
C SER A 91 -12.98 20.45 5.92
N GLY A 92 -13.40 19.47 6.74
CA GLY A 92 -13.31 18.06 6.39
C GLY A 92 -14.09 17.74 5.12
N ASP A 93 -13.50 16.90 4.28
CA ASP A 93 -14.06 16.47 3.01
C ASP A 93 -13.98 14.95 2.89
N GLU A 94 -15.02 14.35 2.32
CA GLU A 94 -15.03 12.91 2.09
C GLU A 94 -14.16 12.58 0.86
N TRP A 95 -13.74 11.33 0.75
CA TRP A 95 -13.00 10.83 -0.40
C TRP A 95 -13.46 9.42 -0.74
N GLU A 96 -13.44 9.07 -2.02
CA GLU A 96 -13.77 7.71 -2.47
C GLU A 96 -12.49 6.98 -2.85
N LEU A 97 -12.26 5.80 -2.29
CA LEU A 97 -11.12 4.95 -2.67
C LEU A 97 -11.58 3.88 -3.66
N GLY A 98 -10.95 3.81 -4.82
CA GLY A 98 -11.21 2.78 -5.83
C GLY A 98 -10.36 1.53 -5.60
N THR A 99 -9.04 1.68 -5.62
CA THR A 99 -8.09 0.56 -5.48
C THR A 99 -6.89 0.96 -4.62
N LEU A 100 -6.22 -0.04 -4.06
CA LEU A 100 -4.92 0.13 -3.40
C LEU A 100 -4.01 -1.06 -3.71
N VAL A 101 -2.76 -0.75 -4.04
CA VAL A 101 -1.73 -1.73 -4.33
C VAL A 101 -0.49 -1.42 -3.50
N LEU A 102 0.06 -2.43 -2.84
CA LEU A 102 1.36 -2.34 -2.18
C LEU A 102 2.38 -3.10 -3.01
N TYR A 103 3.51 -2.46 -3.27
CA TYR A 103 4.66 -3.06 -3.91
C TYR A 103 5.80 -3.15 -2.89
N GLY A 104 6.60 -4.20 -3.03
CA GLY A 104 7.77 -4.43 -2.21
C GLY A 104 8.88 -5.04 -3.05
N ARG A 105 10.12 -4.94 -2.57
CA ARG A 105 11.26 -5.65 -3.15
C ARG A 105 12.01 -6.40 -2.08
N CYS A 106 12.24 -7.69 -2.32
CA CYS A 106 12.86 -8.57 -1.36
C CYS A 106 14.36 -8.29 -1.24
N ALA A 107 14.82 -8.02 -0.02
CA ALA A 107 16.18 -7.55 0.23
C ALA A 107 17.28 -8.50 -0.28
N GLY A 108 17.04 -9.82 -0.18
CA GLY A 108 18.02 -10.85 -0.57
C GLY A 108 18.04 -11.15 -2.08
N SER A 109 16.87 -11.35 -2.70
CA SER A 109 16.78 -11.79 -4.11
C SER A 109 16.60 -10.66 -5.11
N LYS A 110 16.21 -9.48 -4.64
CA LYS A 110 15.76 -8.33 -5.45
C LYS A 110 14.51 -8.59 -6.29
N LYS A 111 13.83 -9.72 -6.11
CA LYS A 111 12.51 -9.94 -6.72
C LYS A 111 11.50 -8.96 -6.14
N GLU A 112 10.60 -8.50 -6.99
CA GLU A 112 9.48 -7.65 -6.59
C GLU A 112 8.30 -8.51 -6.15
N VAL A 113 7.59 -8.01 -5.15
CA VAL A 113 6.39 -8.60 -4.59
C VAL A 113 5.28 -7.57 -4.52
N ILE A 114 4.03 -8.01 -4.55
CA ILE A 114 2.84 -7.17 -4.63
C ILE A 114 1.73 -7.69 -3.73
N ILE A 115 0.94 -6.77 -3.15
CA ILE A 115 -0.39 -7.04 -2.62
C ILE A 115 -1.36 -6.18 -3.42
N ASP A 116 -2.20 -6.82 -4.23
CA ASP A 116 -3.20 -6.16 -5.09
C ASP A 116 -4.64 -6.65 -4.85
N LYS A 117 -4.86 -7.39 -3.76
CA LYS A 117 -6.21 -7.86 -3.36
C LYS A 117 -7.17 -6.75 -2.93
N PHE A 118 -6.68 -5.53 -2.70
CA PHE A 118 -7.50 -4.37 -2.33
C PHE A 118 -8.01 -3.65 -3.58
N ASP A 119 -8.73 -4.39 -4.39
CA ASP A 119 -9.36 -3.89 -5.61
C ASP A 119 -10.88 -3.77 -5.42
N ASN A 120 -11.53 -3.00 -6.29
CA ASN A 120 -12.98 -2.75 -6.28
C ASN A 120 -13.52 -2.29 -4.91
N ILE A 121 -12.81 -1.37 -4.26
CA ILE A 121 -13.20 -0.82 -2.95
C ILE A 121 -14.45 0.07 -3.11
N TYR A 122 -14.35 1.11 -3.94
CA TYR A 122 -15.41 2.10 -4.24
C TYR A 122 -16.25 2.53 -3.03
N ASP A 123 -15.57 2.71 -1.90
CA ASP A 123 -16.17 3.14 -0.64
C ASP A 123 -15.69 4.55 -0.31
N TRP A 124 -16.56 5.30 0.36
CA TRP A 124 -16.28 6.64 0.83
C TRP A 124 -15.54 6.61 2.17
N TYR A 125 -14.77 7.63 2.50
CA TYR A 125 -14.03 7.75 3.75
C TYR A 125 -13.91 9.21 4.13
N ASP A 126 -13.58 9.47 5.39
CA ASP A 126 -13.36 10.80 5.95
C ASP A 126 -12.22 10.76 6.97
N ARG A 127 -11.90 11.93 7.56
CA ARG A 127 -10.87 12.11 8.58
C ARG A 127 -11.05 11.22 9.83
N ASN A 128 -12.27 10.82 10.16
CA ASN A 128 -12.57 10.03 11.35
C ASN A 128 -12.56 8.53 11.09
N ARG A 129 -12.82 8.10 9.85
CA ARG A 129 -12.94 6.68 9.49
C ARG A 129 -11.66 6.10 8.88
N GLY A 130 -11.13 6.74 7.83
CA GLY A 130 -10.04 6.20 7.01
C GLY A 130 -10.29 4.79 6.43
N PHE A 131 -9.40 4.34 5.56
CA PHE A 131 -9.39 2.96 5.05
C PHE A 131 -8.33 2.15 5.79
N ALA A 132 -8.73 1.24 6.67
CA ALA A 132 -7.80 0.35 7.38
C ALA A 132 -7.97 -1.11 6.94
N ARG A 133 -6.86 -1.82 6.71
CA ARG A 133 -6.88 -3.26 6.36
C ARG A 133 -5.77 -4.03 7.05
N LYS A 134 -6.06 -5.30 7.32
CA LYS A 134 -5.07 -6.28 7.74
C LYS A 134 -4.38 -6.89 6.53
N MET A 135 -3.14 -7.29 6.73
CA MET A 135 -2.30 -7.98 5.77
C MET A 135 -1.60 -9.14 6.47
N ASP A 136 -1.44 -10.22 5.73
CA ASP A 136 -0.67 -11.38 6.12
C ASP A 136 0.54 -11.53 5.20
N PRO A 137 1.66 -12.11 5.67
CA PRO A 137 2.82 -12.41 4.83
C PRO A 137 2.48 -13.19 3.56
N ALA A 138 1.44 -14.02 3.61
CA ALA A 138 0.97 -14.81 2.47
C ALA A 138 0.19 -14.01 1.42
N ASP A 139 -0.18 -12.75 1.71
CA ASP A 139 -0.84 -11.87 0.74
C ASP A 139 0.13 -11.27 -0.28
N TRP A 140 1.43 -11.25 0.03
CA TRP A 140 2.45 -10.84 -0.93
C TRP A 140 2.51 -11.88 -2.03
N HIS A 141 2.63 -11.49 -3.29
CA HIS A 141 2.83 -12.40 -4.42
C HIS A 141 3.99 -11.91 -5.26
N LEU A 142 4.66 -12.79 -5.99
CA LEU A 142 5.69 -12.36 -6.94
C LEU A 142 5.07 -11.50 -8.03
N VAL A 143 5.80 -10.47 -8.46
CA VAL A 143 5.41 -9.70 -9.65
C VAL A 143 5.90 -10.43 -10.89
N ASP A 144 5.00 -10.64 -11.85
CA ASP A 144 5.36 -11.04 -13.20
C ASP A 144 6.02 -9.84 -13.91
N PRO A 145 7.31 -9.92 -14.27
CA PRO A 145 8.03 -8.82 -14.91
C PRO A 145 7.49 -8.45 -16.29
N ALA A 146 6.73 -9.33 -16.95
CA ALA A 146 6.12 -9.04 -18.25
C ALA A 146 4.85 -8.19 -18.14
N THR A 147 4.09 -8.35 -17.04
CA THR A 147 2.77 -7.72 -16.89
C THR A 147 2.70 -6.69 -15.76
N GLY A 148 3.66 -6.71 -14.83
CA GLY A 148 3.64 -5.87 -13.63
C GLY A 148 2.54 -6.24 -12.63
N ARG A 149 1.91 -7.42 -12.79
CA ARG A 149 0.84 -7.95 -11.93
C ARG A 149 1.35 -9.12 -11.10
N HIS A 150 0.58 -9.58 -10.13
CA HIS A 150 0.93 -10.82 -9.44
C HIS A 150 1.03 -11.99 -10.43
N THR A 151 2.00 -12.88 -10.19
CA THR A 151 2.08 -14.17 -10.87
C THR A 151 0.86 -15.01 -10.48
N THR A 152 0.19 -15.61 -11.46
CA THR A 152 -0.97 -16.50 -11.25
C THR A 152 -0.58 -17.98 -11.22
N ASP A 153 0.72 -18.27 -11.32
CA ASP A 153 1.23 -19.64 -11.38
C ASP A 153 1.05 -20.32 -10.00
N PRO A 154 0.35 -21.48 -9.96
CA PRO A 154 0.14 -22.21 -8.72
C PRO A 154 1.47 -22.81 -8.24
N GLY A 155 2.18 -22.10 -7.38
CA GLY A 155 3.49 -22.53 -6.89
C GLY A 155 4.33 -21.44 -6.23
N ASP A 156 3.92 -20.18 -6.31
CA ASP A 156 4.61 -19.08 -5.66
C ASP A 156 4.23 -19.00 -4.16
N PHE A 157 4.63 -20.02 -3.40
CA PHE A 157 5.14 -20.07 -2.00
C PHE A 157 5.46 -21.52 -1.61
#